data_AF-A0A7J7KS92-F1
#
_entry.id   AF-A0A7J7KS92-F1
#
_cell.length_a   1.000
_cell.length_b   1.000
_cell.length_c   1.000
_cell.angle_alpha   90.00
_cell.angle_beta   90.00
_cell.angle_gamma   90.00
#
_symmetry.space_group_name_H-M   'P 1'
#
loop_
_entity.id
_entity.type
_entity.pdbx_description
1 polymer ?
#
loop_
_entity_poly.entity_id
_entity_poly.type
_entity_poly.pdbx_seq_one_letter_code
_entity_poly.pdbx_strand_id
1 'polypeptide(L)'
;MLESNRKKKDELSEEERILREAKHKQAIVAAERNRVYFFRQRNNAAVTIQKAWKMFKFRTQGLMKNARDAIKLKRLDAGELEWKKQIAACTIQLAWRKYFRRKLLKALNKTNNAVMHMWDPEMLAFRQRSLVEQVYNEQLYAPHWHPTLVAIVRPYWTKYMPSSAALSFNFAIDQYSQQRDYIEQLGLEIDDDLANLRMKDRSDVNPVHYSYNMN
;
A
#
# COMPACT_ATOMS: atom_id res chain seq x y z
N MET A 1 28.46 -110.72 34.98
CA MET A 1 29.67 -109.86 35.05
C MET A 1 29.40 -108.43 35.57
N LEU A 2 28.36 -108.18 36.39
CA LEU A 2 28.06 -106.82 36.91
C LEU A 2 28.45 -106.61 38.39
N GLU A 3 28.75 -107.69 39.12
CA GLU A 3 29.03 -107.63 40.56
C GLU A 3 30.48 -107.27 40.90
N SER A 4 31.43 -107.53 39.98
CA SER A 4 32.86 -107.24 40.16
C SER A 4 33.16 -105.72 40.24
N ASN A 5 32.33 -104.89 39.58
CA ASN A 5 32.51 -103.43 39.57
C ASN A 5 31.96 -102.72 40.82
N ARG A 6 31.18 -103.40 41.66
CA ARG A 6 30.68 -102.81 42.92
C ARG A 6 31.71 -102.92 44.04
N LYS A 7 32.44 -104.03 44.14
CA LYS A 7 33.46 -104.24 45.19
C LYS A 7 34.73 -103.38 45.00
N LYS A 8 35.08 -103.00 43.76
CA LYS A 8 36.22 -102.10 43.47
C LYS A 8 36.00 -100.63 43.84
N LYS A 9 34.82 -100.22 44.30
CA LYS A 9 34.54 -98.82 44.71
C LYS A 9 34.90 -98.53 46.16
N ASP A 10 35.04 -99.57 46.98
CA ASP A 10 35.26 -99.43 48.42
C ASP A 10 36.74 -99.36 48.83
N GLU A 11 37.68 -99.57 47.88
CA GLU A 11 39.14 -99.47 48.10
C GLU A 11 39.81 -98.42 47.20
N LEU A 12 39.11 -97.35 46.79
CA LEU A 12 39.77 -96.22 46.13
C LEU A 12 40.47 -95.34 47.16
N SER A 13 41.77 -95.08 46.94
CA SER A 13 42.55 -94.10 47.68
C SER A 13 41.80 -92.76 47.70
N GLU A 14 41.84 -92.08 48.85
CA GLU A 14 41.09 -90.84 49.11
C GLU A 14 41.35 -89.77 48.03
N GLU A 15 42.59 -89.72 47.52
CA GLU A 15 43.02 -88.85 46.43
C GLU A 15 42.26 -89.08 45.12
N GLU A 16 41.98 -90.34 44.76
CA GLU A 16 41.26 -90.68 43.53
C GLU A 16 39.76 -90.33 43.63
N ARG A 17 39.19 -90.40 44.85
CA ARG A 17 37.81 -89.95 45.11
C ARG A 17 37.71 -88.44 44.92
N ILE A 18 38.63 -87.68 45.51
CA ILE A 18 38.72 -86.22 45.35
C ILE A 18 38.88 -85.84 43.87
N LEU A 19 39.73 -86.55 43.13
CA LEU A 19 39.95 -86.28 41.70
C LEU A 19 38.72 -86.58 40.82
N ARG A 20 37.97 -87.64 41.13
CA ARG A 20 36.70 -87.93 40.44
C ARG A 20 35.63 -86.90 40.76
N GLU A 21 35.52 -86.48 42.02
CA GLU A 21 34.59 -85.42 42.41
C GLU A 21 34.95 -84.09 41.73
N ALA A 22 36.24 -83.76 41.64
CA ALA A 22 36.71 -82.59 40.92
C ALA A 22 36.38 -82.66 39.43
N LYS A 23 36.61 -83.80 38.77
CA LYS A 23 36.21 -84.03 37.37
C LYS A 23 34.70 -83.95 37.17
N HIS A 24 33.91 -84.51 38.08
CA HIS A 24 32.46 -84.46 38.03
C HIS A 24 31.94 -83.02 38.20
N LYS A 25 32.48 -82.27 39.16
CA LYS A 25 32.18 -80.84 39.35
C LYS A 25 32.57 -80.03 38.10
N GLN A 26 33.73 -80.29 37.51
CA GLN A 26 34.14 -79.64 36.25
C GLN A 26 33.20 -79.97 35.09
N ALA A 27 32.76 -81.24 34.96
CA ALA A 27 31.80 -81.64 33.93
C ALA A 27 30.45 -80.94 34.10
N ILE A 28 29.96 -80.79 35.33
CA ILE A 28 28.73 -80.03 35.63
C ILE A 28 28.90 -78.57 35.25
N VAL A 29 30.01 -77.93 35.63
CA VAL A 29 30.29 -76.53 35.28
C VAL A 29 30.37 -76.34 33.77
N ALA A 30 31.01 -77.26 33.04
CA ALA A 30 31.07 -77.22 31.58
C ALA A 30 29.69 -77.40 30.94
N ALA A 31 28.87 -78.32 31.45
CA ALA A 31 27.51 -78.52 30.97
C ALA A 31 26.64 -77.27 31.19
N GLU A 32 26.74 -76.61 32.34
CA GLU A 32 25.97 -75.39 32.62
C GLU A 32 26.46 -74.20 31.77
N ARG A 33 27.77 -74.06 31.55
CA ARG A 33 28.31 -73.07 30.60
C ARG A 33 27.77 -73.27 29.20
N ASN A 34 27.72 -74.52 28.72
CA ASN A 34 27.15 -74.85 27.42
C ASN A 34 25.64 -74.55 27.37
N ARG A 35 24.89 -74.89 28.43
CA ARG A 35 23.45 -74.58 28.53
C ARG A 35 23.19 -73.08 28.41
N VAL A 36 23.93 -72.27 29.17
CA VAL A 36 23.82 -70.80 29.14
C VAL A 36 24.24 -70.24 27.78
N TYR A 37 25.30 -70.79 27.17
CA TYR A 37 25.74 -70.39 25.83
C TYR A 37 24.64 -70.61 24.78
N PHE A 38 24.05 -71.80 24.71
CA PHE A 38 22.97 -72.09 23.76
C PHE A 38 21.72 -71.25 24.03
N PHE A 39 21.40 -70.99 25.30
CA PHE A 39 20.30 -70.10 25.66
C PHE A 39 20.53 -68.68 25.13
N ARG A 40 21.73 -68.11 25.36
CA ARG A 40 22.10 -66.79 24.85
C ARG A 40 22.08 -66.74 23.32
N GLN A 41 22.58 -67.78 22.66
CA GLN A 41 22.59 -67.87 21.21
C GLN A 41 21.17 -67.84 20.63
N ARG A 42 20.26 -68.65 21.19
CA ARG A 42 18.83 -68.67 20.78
C ARG A 42 18.16 -67.33 21.05
N ASN A 43 18.43 -66.72 22.21
CA ASN A 43 17.85 -65.43 22.56
C ASN A 43 18.34 -64.31 21.63
N ASN A 44 19.64 -64.28 21.33
CA ASN A 44 20.21 -63.34 20.37
C ASN A 44 19.60 -63.52 18.98
N ALA A 45 19.43 -64.76 18.50
CA ALA A 45 18.77 -65.03 17.23
C ALA A 45 17.32 -64.53 17.22
N ALA A 46 16.56 -64.79 18.29
CA ALA A 46 15.19 -64.31 18.42
C ALA A 46 15.11 -62.78 18.41
N VAL A 47 15.99 -62.09 19.13
CA VAL A 47 16.06 -60.62 19.13
C VAL A 47 16.37 -60.08 17.73
N THR A 48 17.27 -60.70 16.99
CA THR A 48 17.59 -60.29 15.60
C THR A 48 16.37 -60.44 14.69
N ILE A 49 15.68 -61.57 14.76
CA ILE A 49 14.46 -61.82 13.97
C ILE A 49 13.38 -60.80 14.33
N GLN A 50 13.15 -60.54 15.62
CA GLN A 50 12.18 -59.56 16.08
C GLN A 50 12.51 -58.13 15.63
N LYS A 51 13.79 -57.74 15.69
CA LYS A 51 14.25 -56.43 15.19
C LYS A 51 13.99 -56.30 13.69
N ALA A 52 14.39 -57.30 12.90
CA ALA A 52 14.15 -57.33 11.46
C ALA A 52 12.65 -57.25 11.12
N TRP A 53 11.81 -58.01 11.82
CA TRP A 53 10.36 -57.97 11.65
C TRP A 53 9.75 -56.60 11.99
N LYS A 54 10.16 -56.00 13.11
CA LYS A 54 9.71 -54.65 13.48
C LYS A 54 10.09 -53.64 12.39
N MET A 55 11.34 -53.66 11.92
CA MET A 55 11.79 -52.75 10.85
C MET A 55 11.01 -52.96 9.55
N PHE A 56 10.75 -54.21 9.17
CA PHE A 56 9.92 -54.52 8.00
C PHE A 56 8.48 -53.99 8.15
N LYS A 57 7.84 -54.22 9.30
CA LYS A 57 6.49 -53.74 9.60
C LYS A 57 6.39 -52.21 9.58
N PHE A 58 7.35 -51.51 10.19
CA PHE A 58 7.38 -50.05 10.17
C PHE A 58 7.65 -49.51 8.76
N ARG A 59 8.54 -50.15 7.98
CA ARG A 59 8.81 -49.76 6.58
C ARG A 59 7.60 -49.96 5.69
N THR A 60 6.90 -51.08 5.80
CA THR A 60 5.70 -51.38 5.00
C THR A 60 4.52 -50.49 5.38
N GLN A 61 4.28 -50.25 6.67
CA GLN A 61 3.26 -49.31 7.13
C GLN A 61 3.58 -47.87 6.71
N GLY A 62 4.84 -47.44 6.82
CA GLY A 62 5.28 -46.13 6.35
C GLY A 62 5.10 -45.94 4.85
N LEU A 63 5.49 -46.94 4.05
CA LEU A 63 5.30 -46.91 2.59
C LEU A 63 3.82 -46.82 2.20
N MET A 64 2.96 -47.62 2.84
CA MET A 64 1.51 -47.60 2.58
C MET A 64 0.85 -46.30 3.04
N LYS A 65 1.31 -45.71 4.14
CA LYS A 65 0.86 -44.39 4.58
C LYS A 65 1.22 -43.31 3.57
N ASN A 66 2.48 -43.28 3.11
CA ASN A 66 2.95 -42.33 2.11
C ASN A 66 2.18 -42.46 0.78
N ALA A 67 1.87 -43.69 0.36
CA ALA A 67 1.06 -43.94 -0.84
C ALA A 67 -0.37 -43.40 -0.69
N ARG A 68 -1.01 -43.60 0.47
CA ARG A 68 -2.34 -43.05 0.76
C ARG A 68 -2.33 -41.52 0.78
N ASP A 69 -1.33 -40.92 1.41
CA ASP A 69 -1.19 -39.47 1.49
C ASP A 69 -0.97 -38.86 0.10
N ALA A 70 -0.16 -39.50 -0.75
CA ALA A 70 0.04 -39.09 -2.15
C ALA A 70 -1.26 -39.16 -2.99
N ILE A 71 -2.07 -40.20 -2.80
CA ILE A 71 -3.38 -40.33 -3.47
C ILE A 71 -4.33 -39.21 -3.02
N LYS A 72 -4.35 -38.91 -1.71
CA LYS A 72 -5.19 -37.83 -1.15
C LYS A 72 -4.80 -36.47 -1.73
N LEU A 73 -3.50 -36.19 -1.85
CA LEU A 73 -2.98 -34.95 -2.43
C LEU A 73 -3.40 -34.79 -3.89
N LYS A 74 -3.28 -35.84 -4.71
CA LYS A 74 -3.73 -35.82 -6.12
C LYS A 74 -5.23 -35.55 -6.27
N ARG A 75 -6.06 -36.07 -5.35
CA ARG A 75 -7.51 -35.79 -5.37
C ARG A 75 -7.83 -34.35 -5.04
N LEU A 76 -7.10 -33.75 -4.09
CA LEU A 76 -7.26 -32.33 -3.75
C LEU A 76 -6.83 -31.43 -4.91
N ASP A 77 -5.69 -31.74 -5.53
CA ASP A 77 -5.17 -31.00 -6.70
C ASP A 77 -6.13 -31.09 -7.90
N ALA A 78 -6.75 -32.25 -8.14
CA ALA A 78 -7.79 -32.39 -9.17
C ALA A 78 -8.99 -31.46 -8.92
N GLY A 79 -9.43 -31.32 -7.67
CA GLY A 79 -10.50 -30.38 -7.31
C GLY A 79 -10.10 -28.91 -7.49
N GLU A 80 -8.87 -28.56 -7.12
CA GLU A 80 -8.33 -27.22 -7.33
C GLU A 80 -8.22 -26.86 -8.82
N LEU A 81 -7.82 -27.83 -9.65
CA LEU A 81 -7.70 -27.65 -11.09
C LEU A 81 -9.07 -27.48 -11.78
N GLU A 82 -10.09 -28.22 -11.32
CA GLU A 82 -11.49 -28.05 -11.73
C GLU A 82 -12.01 -26.64 -11.38
N TRP A 83 -11.75 -26.19 -10.14
CA TRP A 83 -12.10 -24.86 -9.67
C TRP A 83 -11.43 -23.74 -10.49
N LYS A 84 -10.12 -23.88 -10.77
CA LYS A 84 -9.38 -22.95 -11.63
C LYS A 84 -9.97 -22.87 -13.05
N LYS A 85 -10.39 -24.01 -13.62
CA LYS A 85 -11.07 -24.04 -14.93
C LYS A 85 -12.40 -23.29 -14.90
N GLN A 86 -13.19 -23.47 -13.84
CA GLN A 86 -14.47 -22.76 -13.68
C GLN A 86 -14.28 -21.24 -13.58
N ILE A 87 -13.28 -20.79 -12.80
CA ILE A 87 -12.92 -19.38 -12.72
C ILE A 87 -12.52 -18.85 -14.10
N ALA A 88 -11.60 -19.54 -14.79
CA ALA A 88 -11.13 -19.12 -16.11
C ALA A 88 -12.29 -19.01 -17.12
N ALA A 89 -13.21 -19.98 -17.13
CA ALA A 89 -14.41 -19.94 -17.95
C ALA A 89 -15.30 -18.73 -17.63
N CYS A 90 -15.53 -18.44 -16.34
CA CYS A 90 -16.31 -17.28 -15.92
C CYS A 90 -15.65 -15.95 -16.34
N THR A 91 -14.33 -15.84 -16.21
CA THR A 91 -13.56 -14.67 -16.66
C THR A 91 -13.69 -14.46 -18.17
N ILE A 92 -13.57 -15.52 -18.97
CA ILE A 92 -13.75 -15.47 -20.42
C ILE A 92 -15.18 -15.02 -20.76
N GLN A 93 -16.19 -15.59 -20.12
CA GLN A 93 -17.59 -15.19 -20.32
C GLN A 93 -17.83 -13.71 -19.99
N LEU A 94 -17.29 -13.23 -18.87
CA LEU A 94 -17.39 -11.81 -18.49
C LEU A 94 -16.69 -10.89 -19.49
N ALA A 95 -15.51 -11.28 -19.99
CA ALA A 95 -14.80 -10.54 -21.02
C ALA A 95 -15.64 -10.41 -22.30
N TRP A 96 -16.25 -11.52 -22.76
CA TRP A 96 -17.16 -11.53 -23.90
C TRP A 96 -18.39 -10.66 -23.67
N ARG A 97 -19.06 -10.78 -22.52
CA ARG A 97 -20.21 -9.92 -22.16
C ARG A 97 -19.84 -8.44 -22.19
N LYS A 98 -18.68 -8.08 -21.63
CA LYS A 98 -18.16 -6.71 -21.62
C LYS A 98 -17.81 -6.21 -23.04
N TYR A 99 -17.29 -7.09 -23.89
CA TYR A 99 -17.01 -6.78 -25.29
C TYR A 99 -18.31 -6.49 -26.06
N PHE A 100 -19.30 -7.39 -25.99
CA PHE A 100 -20.58 -7.21 -26.67
C PHE A 100 -21.34 -5.97 -26.18
N ARG A 101 -21.36 -5.72 -24.87
CA ARG A 101 -21.99 -4.50 -24.32
C ARG A 101 -21.32 -3.23 -24.85
N ARG A 102 -19.98 -3.20 -24.92
CA ARG A 102 -19.25 -2.07 -25.50
C ARG A 102 -19.52 -1.93 -27.01
N LYS A 103 -19.61 -3.03 -27.75
CA LYS A 103 -19.94 -3.04 -29.17
C LYS A 103 -21.36 -2.49 -29.42
N LEU A 104 -22.33 -2.89 -28.61
CA LEU A 104 -23.70 -2.40 -28.66
C LEU A 104 -23.79 -0.91 -28.33
N LEU A 105 -23.17 -0.48 -27.23
CA LEU A 105 -23.11 0.95 -26.87
C LEU A 105 -22.42 1.78 -27.94
N LYS A 106 -21.35 1.28 -28.57
CA LYS A 106 -20.73 1.96 -29.72
C LYS A 106 -21.67 2.05 -30.90
N ALA A 107 -22.49 1.04 -31.19
CA ALA A 107 -23.46 1.07 -32.28
C ALA A 107 -24.59 2.07 -32.02
N LEU A 108 -25.18 2.05 -30.81
CA LEU A 108 -26.18 3.02 -30.35
C LEU A 108 -25.62 4.45 -30.30
N ASN A 109 -24.41 4.62 -29.79
CA ASN A 109 -23.76 5.94 -29.75
C ASN A 109 -23.21 6.35 -31.12
N LYS A 110 -23.15 5.48 -32.13
CA LYS A 110 -22.79 5.92 -33.49
C LYS A 110 -23.96 6.65 -34.15
N THR A 111 -25.20 6.29 -33.80
CA THR A 111 -26.41 7.06 -34.16
C THR A 111 -26.62 8.25 -33.21
N ASN A 112 -26.13 8.15 -31.97
CA ASN A 112 -26.19 9.20 -30.95
C ASN A 112 -24.93 10.07 -30.84
N ASN A 113 -23.97 9.92 -31.76
CA ASN A 113 -23.14 11.02 -32.22
C ASN A 113 -24.12 11.93 -32.94
N ALA A 114 -24.93 12.59 -32.12
CA ALA A 114 -25.86 13.61 -32.52
C ALA A 114 -25.08 14.44 -33.51
N VAL A 115 -25.60 14.53 -34.72
CA VAL A 115 -25.32 15.67 -35.58
C VAL A 115 -25.64 16.86 -34.68
N MET A 116 -24.63 17.39 -33.96
CA MET A 116 -24.83 18.55 -33.11
C MET A 116 -25.34 19.60 -34.04
N HIS A 117 -26.61 19.97 -33.86
CA HIS A 117 -27.24 20.84 -34.82
C HIS A 117 -26.47 22.15 -34.74
N MET A 118 -26.11 22.69 -35.91
CA MET A 118 -25.25 23.87 -35.94
C MET A 118 -25.84 25.09 -35.20
N TRP A 119 -27.13 25.00 -34.88
CA TRP A 119 -27.96 25.99 -34.25
C TRP A 119 -28.32 25.66 -32.79
N ASP A 120 -27.78 24.58 -32.22
CA ASP A 120 -28.00 24.29 -30.80
C ASP A 120 -27.36 25.39 -29.93
N PRO A 121 -28.06 25.88 -28.89
CA PRO A 121 -27.61 27.03 -28.09
C PRO A 121 -26.27 26.76 -27.38
N GLU A 122 -26.00 25.51 -26.98
CA GLU A 122 -24.74 25.13 -26.37
C GLU A 122 -23.56 25.22 -27.36
N MET A 123 -23.78 24.83 -28.61
CA MET A 123 -22.76 24.83 -29.65
C MET A 123 -22.50 26.26 -30.16
N LEU A 124 -23.54 27.09 -30.26
CA LEU A 124 -23.41 28.53 -30.49
C LEU A 124 -22.62 29.21 -29.38
N ALA A 125 -22.92 28.91 -28.12
CA ALA A 125 -22.19 29.46 -26.96
C ALA A 125 -20.73 29.00 -26.93
N PHE A 126 -20.44 27.75 -27.32
CA PHE A 126 -19.07 27.25 -27.47
C PHE A 126 -18.33 27.99 -28.58
N ARG A 127 -18.95 28.14 -29.76
CA ARG A 127 -18.37 28.85 -30.91
C ARG A 127 -18.08 30.31 -30.58
N GLN A 128 -19.01 30.96 -29.88
CA GLN A 128 -18.84 32.35 -29.43
C GLN A 128 -17.69 32.46 -28.43
N ARG A 129 -17.58 31.55 -27.45
CA ARG A 129 -16.46 31.51 -26.51
C ARG A 129 -15.12 31.32 -27.21
N SER A 130 -15.04 30.38 -28.14
CA SER A 130 -13.82 30.13 -28.93
C SER A 130 -13.42 31.34 -29.78
N LEU A 131 -14.38 32.05 -30.39
CA LEU A 131 -14.13 33.26 -31.16
C LEU A 131 -13.59 34.39 -30.27
N VAL A 132 -14.18 34.58 -29.09
CA VAL A 132 -13.73 35.55 -28.09
C VAL A 132 -12.31 35.22 -27.64
N GLU A 133 -12.04 33.96 -27.31
CA GLU A 133 -10.69 33.53 -26.93
C GLU A 133 -9.66 33.78 -28.04
N GLN A 134 -10.01 33.54 -29.31
CA GLN A 134 -9.13 33.85 -30.43
C GLN A 134 -8.84 35.35 -30.52
N VAL A 135 -9.88 36.20 -30.52
CA VAL A 135 -9.72 37.65 -30.69
C VAL A 135 -8.95 38.29 -29.54
N TYR A 136 -9.21 37.88 -28.30
CA TYR A 136 -8.60 38.53 -27.14
C TYR A 136 -7.26 37.94 -26.71
N ASN A 137 -6.97 36.68 -27.06
CA ASN A 137 -5.67 36.07 -26.76
C ASN A 137 -4.70 36.11 -27.95
N GLU A 138 -5.13 36.59 -29.11
CA GLU A 138 -4.23 36.83 -30.24
C GLU A 138 -3.28 37.99 -29.90
N GLN A 139 -1.99 37.67 -29.76
CA GLN A 139 -0.95 38.68 -29.60
C GLN A 139 -0.76 39.40 -30.94
N LEU A 140 -1.44 40.52 -31.10
CA LEU A 140 -1.24 41.42 -32.24
C LEU A 140 0.14 42.07 -32.13
N TYR A 141 1.08 41.63 -32.96
CA TYR A 141 2.36 42.31 -33.14
C TYR A 141 2.12 43.62 -33.89
N ALA A 142 2.04 44.73 -33.14
CA ALA A 142 1.89 46.09 -33.68
C ALA A 142 3.23 46.82 -33.63
N PRO A 143 4.08 46.75 -34.68
CA PRO A 143 5.48 47.14 -34.58
C PRO A 143 5.75 48.64 -34.37
N HIS A 144 4.78 49.55 -34.53
CA HIS A 144 5.08 51.01 -34.54
C HIS A 144 4.01 51.95 -33.96
N TRP A 145 2.99 51.51 -33.22
CA TRP A 145 2.00 52.45 -32.68
C TRP A 145 2.31 52.89 -31.24
N HIS A 146 3.29 53.78 -31.11
CA HIS A 146 3.48 54.61 -29.92
C HIS A 146 3.51 56.08 -30.37
N PRO A 147 2.37 56.81 -30.29
CA PRO A 147 2.40 58.24 -30.50
C PRO A 147 3.21 58.86 -29.37
N THR A 148 4.44 59.28 -29.67
CA THR A 148 5.22 60.12 -28.75
C THR A 148 4.51 61.45 -28.63
N LEU A 149 3.70 61.59 -27.59
CA LEU A 149 3.02 62.85 -27.30
C LEU A 149 4.09 63.92 -27.06
N VAL A 150 4.05 64.99 -27.84
CA VAL A 150 4.94 66.14 -27.64
C VAL A 150 4.65 66.72 -26.26
N ALA A 151 5.68 66.83 -25.42
CA ALA A 151 5.54 67.46 -24.11
C ALA A 151 5.03 68.90 -24.31
N ILE A 152 3.86 69.21 -23.75
CA ILE A 152 3.26 70.54 -23.85
C ILE A 152 4.16 71.49 -23.03
N VAL A 153 4.94 72.32 -23.73
CA VAL A 153 5.78 73.35 -23.10
C VAL A 153 4.87 74.46 -22.60
N ARG A 154 4.76 74.60 -21.27
CA ARG A 154 3.94 75.64 -20.65
C ARG A 154 4.59 77.02 -20.87
N PRO A 155 3.83 78.08 -21.22
CA PRO A 155 4.37 79.43 -21.35
C PRO A 155 4.99 79.92 -20.04
N TYR A 156 6.08 80.68 -20.10
CA TYR A 156 6.84 81.09 -18.90
C TYR A 156 5.99 81.82 -17.85
N TRP A 157 5.02 82.62 -18.28
CA TRP A 157 4.13 83.37 -17.39
C TRP A 157 3.18 82.47 -16.58
N THR A 158 2.87 81.25 -17.06
CA THR A 158 2.02 80.30 -16.31
C THR A 158 2.68 79.77 -15.04
N LYS A 159 4.00 79.97 -14.87
CA LYS A 159 4.71 79.67 -13.61
C LYS A 159 4.21 80.54 -12.45
N TYR A 160 3.73 81.74 -12.74
CA TYR A 160 3.22 82.67 -11.73
C TYR A 160 1.71 82.57 -11.52
N MET A 161 1.01 81.79 -12.35
CA MET A 161 -0.39 81.51 -12.10
C MET A 161 -0.52 80.36 -11.09
N PRO A 162 -1.30 80.53 -10.02
CA PRO A 162 -1.63 79.42 -9.14
C PRO A 162 -2.35 78.34 -9.94
N SER A 163 -2.05 77.08 -9.63
CA SER A 163 -2.81 75.97 -10.21
C SER A 163 -4.27 76.07 -9.78
N SER A 164 -5.21 75.52 -10.56
CA SER A 164 -6.62 75.47 -10.17
C SER A 164 -6.81 74.83 -8.79
N ALA A 165 -5.94 73.86 -8.44
CA ALA A 165 -5.92 73.24 -7.13
C ALA A 165 -5.50 74.22 -6.01
N ALA A 166 -4.51 75.08 -6.27
CA ALA A 166 -4.11 76.12 -5.33
C ALA A 166 -5.21 77.18 -5.14
N LEU A 167 -5.90 77.57 -6.21
CA LEU A 167 -7.06 78.47 -6.13
C LEU A 167 -8.20 77.86 -5.32
N SER A 168 -8.55 76.60 -5.59
CA SER A 168 -9.62 75.92 -4.84
C SER A 168 -9.28 75.73 -3.37
N PHE A 169 -8.01 75.46 -3.06
CA PHE A 169 -7.54 75.33 -1.69
C PHE A 169 -7.62 76.66 -0.93
N ASN A 170 -7.13 77.75 -1.52
CA ASN A 170 -7.20 79.07 -0.89
C ASN A 170 -8.65 79.52 -0.70
N PHE A 171 -9.51 79.30 -1.70
CA PHE A 171 -10.94 79.58 -1.59
C PHE A 171 -11.60 78.78 -0.45
N ALA A 172 -11.28 77.49 -0.33
CA ALA A 172 -11.81 76.66 0.75
C ALA A 172 -11.33 77.17 2.12
N ILE A 173 -10.06 77.52 2.27
CA ILE A 173 -9.54 78.10 3.52
C ILE A 173 -10.30 79.36 3.91
N ASP A 174 -10.50 80.30 2.97
CA ASP A 174 -11.20 81.56 3.26
C ASP A 174 -12.65 81.33 3.69
N GLN A 175 -13.32 80.30 3.14
CA GLN A 175 -14.67 79.95 3.58
C GLN A 175 -14.69 79.33 4.98
N TYR A 176 -13.75 78.44 5.28
CA TYR A 176 -13.71 77.78 6.58
C TYR A 176 -13.19 78.69 7.70
N SER A 177 -12.29 79.64 7.41
CA SER A 177 -11.78 80.58 8.41
C SER A 177 -12.89 81.51 8.92
N GLN A 178 -13.73 82.04 8.03
CA GLN A 178 -14.88 82.88 8.42
C GLN A 178 -15.87 82.10 9.31
N GLN A 179 -16.09 80.83 9.00
CA GLN A 179 -16.99 79.99 9.80
C GLN A 179 -16.39 79.67 11.17
N ARG A 180 -15.06 79.48 11.25
CA ARG A 180 -14.35 79.27 12.52
C ARG A 180 -14.40 80.50 13.41
N ASP A 181 -14.11 81.69 12.86
CA ASP A 181 -14.12 82.95 13.61
C ASP A 181 -15.53 83.27 14.14
N TYR A 182 -16.58 82.93 13.38
CA TYR A 182 -17.97 83.07 13.81
C TYR A 182 -18.36 82.11 14.96
N ILE A 183 -17.88 80.86 14.91
CA ILE A 183 -18.09 79.87 15.99
C ILE A 183 -17.36 80.30 17.27
N GLU A 184 -16.14 80.83 17.13
CA GLU A 184 -15.33 81.32 18.27
C GLU A 184 -15.95 82.56 18.93
N GLN A 185 -16.57 83.46 18.15
CA GLN A 185 -17.37 84.58 18.70
C GLN A 185 -18.65 84.15 19.43
N LEU A 186 -19.24 83.02 19.06
CA LEU A 186 -20.45 82.46 19.68
C LEU A 186 -20.19 81.61 20.92
N GLY A 187 -18.92 81.37 21.28
CA GLY A 187 -18.51 80.64 22.48
C GLY A 187 -18.95 79.17 22.49
N LEU A 188 -19.18 78.57 21.32
CA LEU A 188 -19.53 77.15 21.19
C LEU A 188 -18.25 76.32 21.04
N GLU A 189 -17.94 75.48 22.03
CA GLU A 189 -16.85 74.50 21.94
C GLU A 189 -17.15 73.51 20.80
N ILE A 190 -16.18 73.31 19.91
CA ILE A 190 -16.26 72.30 18.86
C ILE A 190 -15.95 70.96 19.52
N ASP A 191 -16.96 70.13 19.73
CA ASP A 191 -16.78 68.78 20.29
C ASP A 191 -15.75 67.98 19.47
N ASP A 192 -14.64 67.58 20.11
CA ASP A 192 -13.51 66.83 19.55
C ASP A 192 -13.90 65.47 18.93
N ASP A 193 -15.15 65.05 19.10
CA ASP A 193 -15.69 63.78 18.60
C ASP A 193 -15.84 63.72 17.07
N LEU A 194 -15.93 64.87 16.38
CA LEU A 194 -15.99 64.89 14.91
C LEU A 194 -14.66 64.54 14.23
N ALA A 195 -13.52 64.80 14.89
CA ALA A 195 -12.20 64.46 14.37
C ALA A 195 -11.93 62.95 14.39
N ASN A 196 -12.53 62.23 15.35
CA ASN A 196 -12.37 60.79 15.52
C ASN A 196 -13.20 59.95 14.54
N LEU A 197 -14.25 60.51 13.93
CA LEU A 197 -15.04 59.79 12.91
C LEU A 197 -14.24 59.54 11.62
N ARG A 198 -13.27 60.40 11.29
CA ARG A 198 -12.55 60.36 10.01
C ARG A 198 -11.46 59.27 9.93
N MET A 199 -11.04 58.71 11.07
CA MET A 199 -10.00 57.67 11.12
C MET A 199 -10.57 56.24 10.99
N LYS A 200 -11.88 56.05 11.19
CA LYS A 200 -12.49 54.70 11.21
C LYS A 200 -12.72 54.11 9.81
N ASP A 201 -12.95 54.94 8.78
CA ASP A 201 -13.26 54.47 7.43
C ASP A 201 -12.02 54.04 6.60
N ARG A 202 -10.81 54.17 7.14
CA ARG A 202 -9.56 53.82 6.43
C ARG A 202 -9.05 52.40 6.71
N SER A 203 -9.55 51.70 7.73
CA SER A 203 -9.03 50.38 8.11
C SER A 203 -9.59 49.21 7.29
N ASP A 204 -10.67 49.40 6.54
CA ASP A 204 -11.43 48.30 5.92
C ASP A 204 -11.11 48.05 4.43
N VAL A 205 -10.11 48.75 3.87
CA VAL A 205 -9.65 48.49 2.50
C VAL A 205 -8.57 47.41 2.52
N ASN A 206 -9.01 46.16 2.32
CA ASN A 206 -8.14 44.99 2.14
C ASN A 206 -7.13 45.21 0.98
N PRO A 207 -5.81 45.06 1.20
CA PRO A 207 -4.83 45.20 0.13
C PRO A 207 -4.92 44.02 -0.85
N VAL A 208 -5.31 44.31 -2.09
CA VAL A 208 -5.32 43.34 -3.19
C VAL A 208 -3.88 42.90 -3.49
N HIS A 209 -3.57 41.64 -3.16
CA HIS A 209 -2.28 41.03 -3.37
C HIS A 209 -2.10 40.69 -4.86
N TYR A 210 -1.34 41.50 -5.61
CA TYR A 210 -0.94 41.17 -6.98
C TYR A 210 0.26 40.23 -6.95
N SER A 211 0.08 38.97 -7.34
CA SER A 211 1.19 38.07 -7.66
C SER A 211 1.61 38.30 -9.11
N TYR A 212 2.83 38.79 -9.31
CA TYR A 212 3.47 38.81 -10.61
C TYR A 212 4.11 37.44 -10.85
N ASN A 213 3.56 36.67 -11.80
CA ASN A 213 4.28 35.55 -12.41
C ASN A 213 5.32 36.14 -13.37
N MET A 214 6.59 36.06 -12.98
CA MET A 214 7.73 36.28 -13.86
C MET A 214 8.02 34.96 -14.58
N ASN A 215 7.94 34.98 -15.92
CA ASN A 215 8.61 34.01 -16.78
C ASN A 215 10.02 34.53 -17.10
#